data_AF-A0A0H3ZT94-F1
#
_entry.id   AF-A0A0H3ZT94-F1
#
_cell.length_a   1.000
_cell.length_b   1.000
_cell.length_c   1.000
_cell.angle_alpha   90.00
_cell.angle_beta   90.00
_cell.angle_gamma   90.00
#
_symmetry.space_group_name_H-M   'P 1'
#
loop_
_entity.id
_entity.type
_entity.pdbx_description
1 polymer ?
#
loop_
_entity_poly.entity_id
_entity_poly.type
_entity_poly.pdbx_seq_one_letter_code
_entity_poly.pdbx_strand_id
1 'polypeptide(L)' 'MRYGYHKRSLSETAMYRIKQLLGGRLSLRNYNAQVGETYAMVKALNKMTGLGMPKTCRVD' A
#
# COMPACT_ATOMS: atom_id res chain seq x y z
N MET A 1 -4.32 -6.47 -27.25
CA MET A 1 -3.53 -7.23 -26.25
C MET A 1 -3.30 -6.33 -25.02
N ARG A 2 -3.97 -6.59 -23.88
CA ARG A 2 -4.03 -5.61 -22.78
C ARG A 2 -3.99 -6.25 -21.37
N TYR A 3 -3.30 -7.39 -21.22
CA TYR A 3 -3.25 -8.12 -19.95
C TYR A 3 -2.25 -7.54 -18.92
N GLY A 4 -1.24 -6.77 -19.35
CA GLY A 4 -0.21 -6.21 -18.47
C GLY A 4 -0.46 -4.78 -17.96
N TYR A 5 -1.18 -3.96 -18.74
CA TYR A 5 -1.42 -2.54 -18.42
C TYR A 5 -2.22 -2.35 -17.15
N HIS A 6 -3.25 -3.17 -16.93
CA HIS A 6 -4.07 -3.08 -15.73
C HIS A 6 -3.26 -3.39 -14.46
N LYS A 7 -2.42 -4.44 -14.51
CA LYS A 7 -1.56 -4.82 -13.38
C LYS A 7 -0.51 -3.76 -13.06
N ARG A 8 0.09 -3.16 -14.09
CA ARG A 8 1.04 -2.05 -13.95
C ARG A 8 0.37 -0.80 -13.36
N SER A 9 -0.81 -0.45 -13.84
CA SER A 9 -1.57 0.70 -13.32
C SER A 9 -1.96 0.50 -11.84
N LEU A 10 -2.32 -0.71 -11.43
CA LEU A 10 -2.60 -1.05 -10.03
C LEU A 10 -1.36 -0.89 -9.14
N SER A 11 -0.19 -1.38 -9.58
CA SER A 11 1.04 -1.24 -8.81
C SER A 11 1.51 0.22 -8.72
N GLU A 12 1.41 0.98 -9.82
CA GLU A 12 1.72 2.42 -9.84
C GLU A 12 0.81 3.20 -8.89
N THR A 13 -0.50 2.90 -8.88
CA THR A 13 -1.48 3.53 -7.97
C THR A 13 -1.18 3.18 -6.50
N ALA A 14 -0.86 1.93 -6.19
CA ALA A 14 -0.48 1.53 -4.83
C ALA A 14 0.78 2.27 -4.37
N MET A 15 1.80 2.35 -5.22
CA MET A 15 3.04 3.07 -4.93
C MET A 15 2.83 4.58 -4.75
N TYR A 16 1.94 5.19 -5.54
CA TYR A 16 1.56 6.59 -5.38
C TYR A 16 0.95 6.87 -4.00
N ARG A 17 0.02 6.02 -3.54
CA ARG A 17 -0.60 6.16 -2.20
C ARG A 17 0.43 6.06 -1.08
N ILE A 18 1.38 5.14 -1.20
CA ILE A 18 2.47 4.98 -0.20
C ILE A 18 3.35 6.23 -0.15
N LYS A 19 3.73 6.78 -1.30
CA LYS A 19 4.55 8.01 -1.37
C LYS A 19 3.83 9.23 -0.78
N GLN A 20 2.53 9.37 -1.02
CA GLN A 20 1.70 10.46 -0.50
C GLN A 20 1.54 10.39 1.02
N LEU A 21 1.27 9.20 1.56
CA LEU A 21 1.01 9.03 3.00
C LEU A 21 2.26 9.18 3.87
N LEU A 22 3.45 8.91 3.32
CA LEU A 22 4.67 8.72 4.11
C LEU A 22 5.84 9.64 3.69
N GLY A 23 5.58 10.63 2.82
CA GLY A 23 6.51 11.73 2.57
C GLY A 23 7.76 11.35 1.76
N GLY A 24 7.59 10.76 0.57
CA GLY A 24 8.64 10.68 -0.46
C GLY A 24 9.92 9.89 -0.12
N ARG A 25 9.99 9.19 1.02
CA ARG A 25 11.22 8.57 1.55
C ARG A 25 11.79 7.37 0.77
N LEU A 26 11.08 6.85 -0.23
CA LEU A 26 11.56 5.71 -1.02
C LEU A 26 12.59 6.20 -2.05
N SER A 27 13.87 6.18 -1.68
CA SER A 27 14.99 6.53 -2.55
C SER A 27 15.13 5.53 -3.71
N LEU A 28 15.09 6.04 -4.96
CA LEU A 28 15.13 5.26 -6.21
C LEU A 28 16.41 4.41 -6.38
N ARG A 29 17.43 4.60 -5.54
CA ARG A 29 18.75 3.98 -5.69
C ARG A 29 18.83 2.51 -5.22
N ASN A 30 17.87 2.00 -4.45
CA ASN A 30 17.90 0.62 -3.95
C ASN A 30 16.51 -0.04 -3.95
N TYR A 31 16.22 -0.79 -5.02
CA TYR A 31 14.96 -1.51 -5.21
C TYR A 31 14.65 -2.50 -4.08
N ASN A 32 15.65 -3.24 -3.60
CA ASN A 32 15.46 -4.24 -2.55
C ASN A 32 15.09 -3.60 -1.20
N ALA A 33 15.75 -2.48 -0.85
CA ALA A 33 15.38 -1.69 0.32
C ALA A 33 13.94 -1.14 0.18
N GLN A 34 13.59 -0.64 -1.00
CA GLN A 34 12.26 -0.10 -1.29
C GLN A 34 11.14 -1.16 -1.14
N VAL A 35 11.37 -2.40 -1.57
CA VAL A 35 10.41 -3.50 -1.40
C VAL A 35 10.20 -3.80 0.09
N GLY A 36 11.28 -3.88 0.87
CA GLY A 36 11.23 -4.12 2.31
C GLY A 36 10.48 -3.01 3.07
N GLU A 37 10.81 -1.75 2.77
CA GLU A 37 10.12 -0.59 3.35
C GLU A 37 8.63 -0.58 3.00
N THR A 38 8.29 -0.78 1.73
CA THR A 38 6.91 -0.85 1.25
C THR A 38 6.11 -1.94 1.95
N TYR A 39 6.71 -3.12 2.13
CA TYR A 39 6.04 -4.23 2.82
C TYR A 39 5.78 -3.92 4.30
N ALA A 40 6.77 -3.35 5.00
CA ALA A 40 6.61 -2.90 6.39
C ALA A 40 5.50 -1.85 6.52
N MET A 41 5.43 -0.90 5.58
CA MET A 41 4.41 0.15 5.54
C MET A 41 3.00 -0.42 5.32
N VAL A 42 2.82 -1.31 4.34
CA VAL A 42 1.53 -1.96 4.08
C VAL A 42 1.07 -2.76 5.30
N LYS A 43 2.00 -3.47 5.97
CA LYS A 43 1.70 -4.21 7.19
C LYS A 43 1.24 -3.29 8.33
N ALA A 44 1.91 -2.15 8.52
CA ALA A 44 1.51 -1.16 9.52
C ALA A 44 0.12 -0.56 9.21
N LEU A 45 -0.12 -0.18 7.96
CA LEU A 45 -1.41 0.35 7.51
C LEU A 45 -2.55 -0.64 7.73
N ASN A 46 -2.38 -1.90 7.32
CA ASN A 46 -3.41 -2.92 7.52
C ASN A 46 -3.72 -3.14 9.00
N LYS A 47 -2.72 -3.08 9.88
CA LYS A 47 -2.92 -3.18 11.33
C LYS A 47 -3.70 -1.98 11.87
N MET A 48 -3.34 -0.76 11.48
CA MET A 48 -4.08 0.45 11.88
C MET A 48 -5.54 0.42 11.39
N THR A 49 -5.77 0.04 10.13
CA THR A 49 -7.13 -0.14 9.59
C THR A 49 -7.92 -1.17 10.38
N GLY A 50 -7.31 -2.31 10.71
CA GLY A 50 -7.95 -3.35 11.52
C GLY A 50 -8.30 -2.86 12.93
N LEU A 51 -7.44 -2.04 13.55
CA LEU A 51 -7.70 -1.46 14.88
C LEU A 51 -8.78 -0.36 14.85
N GLY A 52 -8.82 0.43 13.79
CA GLY A 52 -9.78 1.53 13.64
C GLY A 52 -11.14 1.11 13.07
N MET A 53 -11.28 -0.13 12.59
CA MET A 53 -12.52 -0.60 11.98
C MET A 53 -13.53 -1.03 13.05
N PRO A 54 -14.70 -0.37 13.15
CA PRO A 54 -15.71 -0.75 14.12
C PRO A 54 -16.27 -2.14 13.81
N LYS A 55 -16.60 -2.92 14.85
CA LYS A 55 -17.28 -4.20 14.68
C LYS A 55 -18.72 -3.93 14.24
N THR A 56 -19.03 -4.27 13.00
CA THR A 56 -20.40 -4.19 12.48
C THR A 56 -21.18 -5.41 12.99
N CYS A 57 -22.21 -5.18 13.80
CA CYS A 57 -23.19 -6.20 14.15
C CYS A 57 -24.37 -6.12 13.18
N ARG A 58 -24.94 -7.27 12.82
CA ARG A 58 -26.25 -7.29 12.14
C ARG A 58 -27.29 -6.83 13.16
N VAL A 59 -28.14 -5.90 12.75
CA VAL A 59 -29.31 -5.50 13.55
C VAL A 59 -30.45 -6.36 13.04
N ASP A 60 -30.98 -7.21 13.91
CA ASP A 60 -32.21 -7.98 13.68
C ASP A 60 -33.44 -7.13 14.03
#